data_AF-A0AAV9NGV1-F1
#
_entry.id   AF-A0AAV9NGV1-F1
#
_cell.length_a   1.000
_cell.length_b   1.000
_cell.length_c   1.000
_cell.angle_alpha   90.00
_cell.angle_beta   90.00
_cell.angle_gamma   90.00
#
_symmetry.space_group_name_H-M   'P 1'
#
loop_
_entity.id
_entity.type
_entity.pdbx_description
1 polymer ?
#
loop_
_entity_poly.entity_id
_entity_poly.type
_entity_poly.pdbx_seq_one_letter_code
_entity_poly.pdbx_strand_id
1 'polypeptide(L)'
;MATFDFARLSPALYDMKDVTCVLDFQLMVQDFMNVVRTNPGLFENHDTHMGEFCTLLECDDMWQVAYAVVPEFRLRQDHELVEDTLLNAILRTLSHKRPRVPVIDPGTTLERNLVKKRFRTDIEYLESLGLGFSDLDEEGQMEMEDIVRRTLNVLED
;
A
#
# COMPACT_ATOMS: atom_id res chain seq x y z
N MET A 1 19.97 23.67 2.23
CA MET A 1 19.72 22.33 2.80
C MET A 1 18.33 22.36 3.40
N ALA A 2 17.49 21.36 3.16
CA ALA A 2 16.16 21.33 3.76
C ALA A 2 16.31 21.16 5.28
N THR A 3 15.76 22.11 6.04
CA THR A 3 15.73 22.09 7.51
C THR A 3 14.32 21.73 7.95
N PHE A 4 14.19 20.74 8.84
CA PHE A 4 12.90 20.40 9.45
C PHE A 4 12.76 21.09 10.81
N ASP A 5 11.57 21.62 11.09
CA ASP A 5 11.24 22.16 12.41
C ASP A 5 10.64 21.06 13.30
N PHE A 6 11.45 20.52 14.21
CA PHE A 6 11.06 19.44 15.12
C PHE A 6 9.95 19.83 16.10
N ALA A 7 9.71 21.12 16.35
CA ALA A 7 8.58 21.55 17.19
C ALA A 7 7.22 21.14 16.59
N ARG A 8 7.17 20.91 15.27
CA ARG A 8 5.99 20.41 14.54
C ARG A 8 5.64 18.96 14.89
N LEU A 9 6.46 18.22 15.64
CA LEU A 9 6.15 16.86 16.08
C LEU A 9 5.24 16.81 17.32
N SER A 10 4.78 17.94 17.84
CA SER A 10 3.88 17.94 18.98
C SER A 10 2.46 17.49 18.57
N PRO A 11 1.89 16.43 19.20
CA PRO A 11 0.54 15.97 18.89
C PRO A 11 -0.54 17.02 19.15
N ALA A 12 -0.28 17.93 20.10
CA ALA A 12 -1.21 18.99 20.49
C ALA A 12 -1.49 20.01 19.39
N LEU A 13 -0.67 20.02 18.32
CA LEU A 13 -0.84 20.93 17.18
C LEU A 13 -1.88 20.45 16.18
N TYR A 14 -2.31 19.18 16.25
CA TYR A 14 -3.11 18.56 15.21
C TYR A 14 -4.43 18.02 15.75
N ASP A 15 -5.51 18.78 15.56
CA ASP A 15 -6.86 18.27 15.71
C ASP A 15 -7.31 17.61 14.40
N MET A 16 -7.37 16.28 14.37
CA MET A 16 -7.78 15.51 13.18
C MET A 16 -9.24 15.75 12.76
N LYS A 17 -10.03 16.48 13.56
CA LYS A 17 -11.40 16.90 13.21
C LYS A 17 -11.43 18.22 12.44
N ASP A 18 -10.37 19.02 12.49
CA ASP A 18 -10.24 20.27 11.74
C ASP A 18 -9.47 20.00 10.43
N VAL A 19 -10.09 20.36 9.30
CA VAL A 19 -9.51 20.21 7.96
C VAL A 19 -8.18 20.95 7.85
N THR A 20 -8.03 22.11 8.48
CA THR A 20 -6.80 22.91 8.43
C THR A 20 -5.65 22.16 9.12
N CYS A 21 -5.91 21.64 10.32
CA CYS A 21 -4.94 20.83 11.07
C CYS A 21 -4.58 19.54 10.33
N VAL A 22 -5.52 18.90 9.62
CA VAL A 22 -5.23 17.72 8.78
C VAL A 22 -4.28 18.08 7.64
N LEU A 23 -4.48 19.21 6.96
CA LEU A 23 -3.58 19.67 5.90
C LEU A 23 -2.18 20.00 6.44
N ASP A 24 -2.10 20.68 7.59
CA ASP A 24 -0.83 21.01 8.23
C ASP A 24 -0.06 19.75 8.65
N PHE A 25 -0.78 18.73 9.14
CA PHE A 25 -0.22 17.42 9.44
C PHE A 25 0.30 16.70 8.20
N GLN A 26 -0.47 16.71 7.10
CA GLN A 26 -0.02 16.14 5.81
C GLN A 26 1.29 16.75 5.33
N LEU A 27 1.37 18.09 5.37
CA LEU A 27 2.58 18.83 4.99
C LEU A 27 3.74 18.48 5.92
N MET A 28 3.51 18.39 7.23
CA MET A 28 4.54 17.99 8.19
C MET A 28 5.09 16.60 7.90
N VAL A 29 4.21 15.61 7.68
CA VAL A 29 4.61 14.23 7.39
C VAL A 29 5.41 14.16 6.08
N GLN A 30 4.97 14.87 5.04
CA GLN A 30 5.68 14.93 3.76
C GLN A 30 7.06 15.56 3.91
N ASP A 31 7.15 16.69 4.61
CA ASP A 31 8.41 17.39 4.88
C ASP A 31 9.36 16.50 5.67
N PHE A 32 8.88 15.85 6.74
CA PHE A 32 9.68 14.96 7.58
C PHE A 32 10.26 13.81 6.75
N MET A 33 9.41 13.10 6.00
CA MET A 33 9.84 11.99 5.15
C MET A 33 10.78 12.45 4.03
N ASN A 34 10.60 13.66 3.50
CA ASN A 34 11.52 14.22 2.51
C ASN A 34 12.92 14.50 3.11
N VAL A 35 12.98 15.01 4.33
CA VAL A 35 14.26 15.23 5.03
C VAL A 35 14.92 13.91 5.39
N VAL A 36 14.17 12.88 5.82
CA VAL A 36 14.68 11.52 6.04
C VAL A 36 15.33 10.95 4.76
N ARG A 37 14.73 11.18 3.59
CA ARG A 37 15.27 10.70 2.31
C ARG A 37 16.50 11.49 1.83
N THR A 38 16.49 12.80 1.98
CA THR A 38 17.45 13.69 1.30
C THR A 38 18.58 14.18 2.20
N ASN A 39 18.37 14.22 3.51
CA ASN A 39 19.33 14.73 4.48
C ASN A 39 19.28 13.94 5.81
N PRO A 40 19.62 12.64 5.79
CA PRO A 40 19.58 11.79 6.97
C PRO A 40 20.54 12.27 8.08
N GLY A 41 21.62 12.98 7.73
CA GLY A 41 22.58 13.54 8.70
C GLY A 41 21.97 14.57 9.66
N LEU A 42 20.80 15.13 9.34
CA LEU A 42 20.08 16.04 10.24
C LEU A 42 19.53 15.32 11.49
N PHE A 43 19.44 13.99 11.45
CA PHE A 43 18.99 13.18 12.57
C PHE A 43 20.13 12.62 13.44
N GLU A 44 21.40 12.89 13.09
CA GLU A 44 22.54 12.54 13.92
C GLU A 44 22.40 13.29 15.27
N ASN A 45 22.13 12.53 16.35
CA ASN A 45 21.83 13.00 17.72
C ASN A 45 20.36 13.42 17.99
N HIS A 46 19.43 13.12 17.09
CA HIS A 46 18.01 13.45 17.22
C HIS A 46 17.09 12.22 17.20
N ASP A 47 17.57 11.08 17.73
CA ASP A 47 16.81 9.82 17.78
C ASP A 47 15.46 9.94 18.50
N THR A 48 15.35 10.85 19.47
CA THR A 48 14.10 11.15 20.18
C THR A 48 13.02 11.65 19.22
N HIS A 49 13.37 12.50 18.26
CA HIS A 49 12.40 13.06 17.30
C HIS A 49 11.89 12.00 16.31
N MET A 50 12.72 11.01 15.97
CA MET A 50 12.27 9.85 15.20
C MET A 50 11.23 9.04 15.99
N GLY A 51 11.48 8.82 17.29
CA GLY A 51 10.52 8.18 18.19
C GLY A 51 9.22 8.96 18.34
N GLU A 52 9.29 10.29 18.47
CA GLU A 52 8.13 11.18 18.54
C GLU A 52 7.28 11.09 17.26
N PHE A 53 7.92 11.13 16.10
CA PHE A 53 7.24 10.96 14.81
C PHE A 53 6.53 9.60 14.72
N CYS A 54 7.20 8.50 15.06
CA CYS A 54 6.56 7.18 15.07
C CYS A 54 5.40 7.12 16.07
N THR A 55 5.53 7.77 17.22
CA THR A 55 4.47 7.80 18.25
C THR A 55 3.22 8.55 17.76
N LEU A 56 3.37 9.63 16.99
CA LEU A 56 2.23 10.30 16.35
C LEU A 56 1.46 9.33 15.44
N LEU A 57 2.19 8.52 14.67
CA LEU A 57 1.63 7.59 13.70
C LEU A 57 1.02 6.32 14.33
N GLU A 58 1.15 6.13 15.65
CA GLU A 58 0.39 5.10 16.36
C GLU A 58 -1.10 5.42 16.44
N CYS A 59 -1.48 6.69 16.40
CA CYS A 59 -2.88 7.11 16.33
C CYS A 59 -3.49 6.74 14.98
N ASP A 60 -4.63 6.06 14.98
CA ASP A 60 -5.26 5.56 13.74
C ASP A 60 -5.65 6.68 12.78
N ASP A 61 -6.20 7.78 13.28
CA ASP A 61 -6.61 8.93 12.45
C ASP A 61 -5.39 9.56 11.75
N MET A 62 -4.31 9.79 12.51
CA MET A 62 -3.05 10.33 11.98
C MET A 62 -2.40 9.36 10.99
N TRP A 63 -2.44 8.06 11.27
CA TRP A 63 -1.95 7.03 10.36
C TRP A 63 -2.67 7.07 9.01
N GLN A 64 -4.01 7.16 8.98
CA GLN A 64 -4.76 7.20 7.72
C GLN A 64 -4.34 8.38 6.85
N VAL A 65 -4.15 9.55 7.48
CA VAL A 65 -3.69 10.76 6.80
C VAL A 65 -2.27 10.58 6.28
N ALA A 66 -1.37 10.03 7.09
CA ALA A 66 0.02 9.78 6.70
C ALA A 66 0.14 8.73 5.59
N TYR A 67 -0.64 7.64 5.65
CA TYR A 67 -0.72 6.59 4.64
C TYR A 67 -1.19 7.11 3.27
N ALA A 68 -2.04 8.14 3.27
CA ALA A 68 -2.50 8.79 2.06
C ALA A 68 -1.39 9.59 1.36
N VAL A 69 -0.44 10.16 2.11
CA VAL A 69 0.58 11.09 1.58
C VAL A 69 2.00 10.52 1.48
N VAL A 70 2.30 9.43 2.19
CA VAL A 70 3.61 8.74 2.16
C VAL A 70 3.50 7.43 1.39
N PRO A 71 4.04 7.34 0.16
CA PRO A 71 3.96 6.14 -0.66
C PRO A 71 4.56 4.90 0.02
N GLU A 72 5.62 5.06 0.80
CA GLU A 72 6.36 3.96 1.44
C GLU A 72 5.53 3.22 2.50
N PHE A 73 4.55 3.88 3.11
CA PHE A 73 3.66 3.24 4.07
C PHE A 73 2.71 2.23 3.43
N ARG A 74 2.55 2.29 2.10
CA ARG A 74 1.76 1.33 1.33
C ARG A 74 2.54 0.05 0.99
N LEU A 75 3.85 0.07 1.20
CA LEU A 75 4.70 -1.09 0.97
C LEU A 75 4.40 -2.17 2.01
N ARG A 76 4.34 -3.42 1.57
CA ARG A 76 4.12 -4.59 2.44
C ARG A 76 5.25 -4.78 3.43
N GLN A 77 4.98 -5.46 4.55
CA GLN A 77 5.94 -5.69 5.62
C GLN A 77 7.24 -6.39 5.18
N ASP A 78 7.22 -7.20 4.11
CA ASP A 78 8.40 -7.85 3.52
C ASP A 78 9.26 -6.93 2.65
N HIS A 79 8.76 -5.75 2.30
CA HIS A 79 9.51 -4.75 1.57
C HIS A 79 10.39 -3.97 2.54
N GLU A 80 11.48 -4.61 2.97
CA GLU A 80 12.62 -3.97 3.62
C GLU A 80 13.77 -3.86 2.61
N LEU A 81 14.28 -2.66 2.38
CA LEU A 81 15.50 -2.49 1.59
C LEU A 81 16.69 -3.04 2.40
N VAL A 82 17.65 -3.68 1.73
CA VAL A 82 18.81 -4.37 2.34
C VAL A 82 19.70 -3.43 3.17
N GLU A 83 19.59 -2.12 2.97
CA GLU A 83 20.41 -1.10 3.62
C GLU A 83 19.83 -0.64 4.96
N ASP A 84 20.68 -0.41 5.95
CA ASP A 84 20.24 0.09 7.27
C ASP A 84 20.09 1.62 7.24
N THR A 85 18.92 2.09 6.80
CA THR A 85 18.60 3.51 6.63
C THR A 85 17.55 3.98 7.65
N LEU A 86 17.51 5.29 7.94
CA LEU A 86 16.48 5.89 8.81
C LEU A 86 15.05 5.64 8.28
N LEU A 87 14.88 5.62 6.96
CA LEU A 87 13.61 5.27 6.33
C LEU A 87 13.21 3.84 6.70
N ASN A 88 14.12 2.87 6.58
CA ASN A 88 13.86 1.49 6.95
C ASN A 88 13.62 1.33 8.45
N ALA A 89 14.27 2.13 9.29
CA ALA A 89 14.00 2.16 10.73
C ALA A 89 12.53 2.57 11.01
N ILE A 90 12.03 3.66 10.40
CA ILE A 90 10.61 4.07 10.51
C ILE A 90 9.69 2.95 10.02
N LEU A 91 9.98 2.38 8.85
CA LEU A 91 9.17 1.34 8.23
C LEU A 91 9.11 0.04 9.03
N ARG A 92 10.16 -0.30 9.78
CA ARG A 92 10.21 -1.42 10.73
C ARG A 92 9.41 -1.13 12.00
N THR A 93 9.56 0.07 12.57
CA THR A 93 8.82 0.49 13.76
C THR A 93 7.32 0.48 13.51
N LEU A 94 6.88 0.91 12.33
CA LEU A 94 5.46 0.97 11.95
C LEU A 94 4.99 -0.28 11.18
N SER A 95 5.74 -1.39 11.24
CA SER A 95 5.43 -2.61 10.48
C SER A 95 4.03 -3.14 10.77
N HIS A 96 3.55 -3.06 12.02
CA HIS A 96 2.21 -3.51 12.43
C HIS A 96 1.06 -2.74 11.78
N LYS A 97 1.29 -1.49 11.36
CA LYS A 97 0.30 -0.65 10.67
C LYS A 97 0.31 -0.84 9.14
N ARG A 98 1.40 -1.39 8.58
CA ARG A 98 1.58 -1.61 7.15
C ARG A 98 0.81 -2.83 6.63
N PRO A 99 0.52 -2.90 5.31
CA PRO A 99 -0.09 -4.07 4.72
C PRO A 99 0.68 -5.35 5.03
N ARG A 100 -0.02 -6.34 5.59
CA ARG A 100 0.58 -7.65 5.91
C ARG A 100 1.02 -8.37 4.64
N VAL A 101 2.09 -9.15 4.76
CA VAL A 101 2.42 -10.14 3.73
C VAL A 101 1.27 -11.14 3.68
N PRO A 102 0.64 -11.38 2.53
CA PRO A 102 -0.36 -12.43 2.42
C PRO A 102 0.30 -13.75 2.78
N VAL A 103 -0.09 -14.32 3.92
CA VAL A 103 0.24 -15.70 4.26
C VAL A 103 -0.52 -16.54 3.24
N ILE A 104 0.18 -17.21 2.33
CA ILE A 104 -0.45 -18.14 1.38
C ILE A 104 -1.02 -19.29 2.22
N ASP A 105 -2.29 -19.17 2.62
CA ASP A 105 -3.01 -20.23 3.30
C ASP A 105 -3.34 -21.30 2.24
N PRO A 106 -2.87 -22.55 2.39
CA PRO A 106 -3.17 -23.64 1.45
C PRO A 106 -4.67 -23.82 1.18
N GLY A 107 -5.55 -23.43 2.12
CA GLY A 107 -6.99 -23.45 1.94
C GLY A 107 -7.48 -22.51 0.83
N THR A 108 -6.91 -21.31 0.74
CA THR A 108 -7.27 -20.31 -0.28
C THR A 108 -6.80 -20.71 -1.69
N THR A 109 -5.71 -21.50 -1.81
CA THR A 109 -5.27 -22.06 -3.09
C THR A 109 -6.28 -23.06 -3.64
N LEU A 110 -6.89 -23.88 -2.78
CA LEU A 110 -7.95 -24.81 -3.19
C LEU A 110 -9.21 -24.04 -3.63
N GLU A 111 -9.63 -23.05 -2.85
CA GLU A 111 -10.79 -22.19 -3.20
C GLU A 111 -10.56 -21.43 -4.51
N ARG A 112 -9.37 -20.84 -4.69
CA ARG A 112 -8.96 -20.17 -5.93
C ARG A 112 -8.98 -21.14 -7.12
N ASN A 113 -8.48 -22.37 -6.95
CA ASN A 113 -8.52 -23.39 -7.99
C ASN A 113 -9.95 -23.87 -8.31
N LEU A 114 -10.82 -23.97 -7.30
CA LEU A 114 -12.23 -24.30 -7.50
C LEU A 114 -12.98 -23.20 -8.25
N VAL A 115 -12.72 -21.93 -7.92
CA VAL A 115 -13.29 -20.78 -8.62
C VAL A 115 -12.80 -20.72 -10.06
N LYS A 116 -11.50 -20.92 -10.32
CA LYS A 116 -10.95 -21.04 -11.68
C LYS A 116 -11.61 -22.16 -12.47
N LYS A 117 -11.80 -23.33 -11.85
CA LYS A 117 -12.46 -24.48 -12.48
C LYS A 117 -13.92 -24.18 -12.82
N ARG A 118 -14.64 -23.50 -11.91
CA ARG A 118 -16.04 -23.11 -12.13
C ARG A 118 -16.18 -22.12 -13.29
N PHE A 119 -15.36 -21.07 -13.33
CA PHE A 119 -15.39 -20.11 -14.44
C PHE A 119 -15.08 -20.77 -15.79
N ARG A 120 -14.14 -21.72 -15.81
CA ARG A 120 -13.85 -22.49 -17.02
C ARG A 120 -15.04 -23.34 -17.46
N THR A 121 -15.72 -24.01 -16.53
CA THR A 121 -16.95 -24.75 -16.84
C THR A 121 -18.06 -23.84 -17.35
N ASP A 122 -18.22 -22.65 -16.78
CA ASP A 122 -19.25 -21.70 -17.22
C ASP A 122 -18.97 -21.16 -18.63
N ILE A 123 -17.69 -20.91 -18.97
CA ILE A 123 -17.26 -20.55 -20.34
C ILE A 123 -17.56 -21.69 -21.33
N GLU A 124 -17.11 -22.91 -21.03
CA GLU A 124 -17.33 -24.09 -21.88
C GLU A 124 -18.83 -24.38 -22.07
N TYR A 125 -19.65 -24.12 -21.04
CA TYR A 125 -21.11 -24.24 -21.12
C TYR A 125 -21.73 -23.20 -22.05
N LEU A 126 -21.34 -21.93 -21.94
CA LEU A 126 -21.81 -20.87 -22.84
C LEU A 126 -21.42 -21.15 -24.30
N GLU A 127 -20.22 -21.67 -24.53
CA GLU A 127 -19.78 -22.15 -25.85
C GLU A 127 -20.65 -23.29 -26.38
N SER A 128 -20.99 -24.26 -25.54
CA SER A 128 -21.85 -25.40 -25.93
C SER A 128 -23.28 -24.99 -26.32
N LEU A 129 -23.75 -23.83 -25.85
CA LEU A 129 -25.07 -23.28 -26.18
C LEU A 129 -25.06 -22.45 -27.47
N GLY A 130 -23.93 -22.33 -28.16
CA GLY A 130 -23.78 -21.42 -29.31
C GLY A 130 -23.85 -19.94 -28.93
N LEU A 131 -23.77 -19.64 -27.63
CA LEU A 131 -23.60 -18.29 -27.08
C LEU A 131 -22.13 -18.02 -26.76
N GLY A 132 -21.25 -18.88 -27.25
CA GLY A 132 -19.81 -18.79 -27.12
C GLY A 132 -19.20 -17.74 -28.05
N PHE A 133 -17.91 -17.55 -27.84
CA PHE A 133 -17.09 -16.52 -28.48
C PHE A 133 -16.73 -16.83 -29.94
N SER A 134 -17.28 -17.91 -30.50
CA SER A 134 -16.94 -18.47 -31.82
C SER A 134 -17.35 -17.58 -32.99
N ASP A 135 -18.34 -16.70 -32.79
CA ASP A 135 -18.88 -15.79 -33.82
C ASP A 135 -18.31 -14.35 -33.72
N LEU A 136 -17.39 -14.09 -32.79
CA LEU A 136 -16.68 -12.82 -32.73
C LEU A 136 -15.64 -12.75 -33.86
N ASP A 137 -15.44 -11.56 -34.42
CA ASP A 137 -14.33 -11.29 -35.34
C ASP A 137 -12.97 -11.42 -34.62
N GLU A 138 -11.87 -11.48 -35.38
CA GLU A 138 -10.52 -11.70 -34.82
C GLU A 138 -10.16 -10.66 -33.74
N GLU A 139 -10.65 -9.43 -33.88
CA GLU A 139 -10.41 -8.34 -32.93
C GLU A 139 -11.22 -8.55 -31.62
N GLY A 140 -12.50 -8.93 -31.71
CA GLY A 140 -13.32 -9.28 -30.56
C GLY A 140 -12.85 -10.54 -29.83
N GLN A 141 -12.28 -11.52 -30.54
CA GLN A 141 -11.67 -12.70 -29.91
C GLN A 141 -10.42 -12.32 -29.10
N MET A 142 -9.55 -11.47 -29.64
CA MET A 142 -8.35 -11.00 -28.93
C MET A 142 -8.69 -10.17 -27.69
N GLU A 143 -9.64 -9.23 -27.81
CA GLU A 143 -10.04 -8.38 -26.69
C GLU A 143 -10.66 -9.22 -25.56
N MET A 144 -11.43 -10.26 -25.93
CA MET A 144 -12.06 -11.14 -24.95
C MET A 144 -11.07 -12.11 -24.29
N GLU A 145 -10.12 -12.68 -25.02
CA GLU A 145 -9.02 -13.43 -24.42
C GLU A 145 -8.25 -12.57 -23.41
N ASP A 146 -8.09 -11.28 -23.69
CA ASP A 146 -7.44 -10.35 -22.78
C ASP A 146 -8.31 -10.06 -21.55
N ILE A 147 -9.64 -9.97 -21.68
CA ILE A 147 -10.58 -9.86 -20.55
C ILE A 147 -10.55 -11.11 -19.67
N VAL A 148 -10.60 -12.31 -20.27
CA VAL A 148 -10.52 -13.58 -19.53
C VAL A 148 -9.18 -13.69 -18.82
N ARG A 149 -8.09 -13.37 -19.52
CA ARG A 149 -6.74 -13.36 -18.95
C ARG A 149 -6.60 -12.35 -17.81
N ARG A 150 -7.11 -11.12 -17.96
CA ARG A 150 -7.15 -10.12 -16.88
C ARG A 150 -7.98 -10.59 -15.70
N THR A 151 -9.14 -11.19 -15.95
CA THR A 151 -10.03 -11.70 -14.88
C THR A 151 -9.37 -12.85 -14.13
N LEU A 152 -8.65 -13.74 -14.83
CA LEU A 152 -7.88 -14.81 -14.21
C LEU A 152 -6.63 -14.29 -13.46
N ASN A 153 -5.96 -13.26 -13.98
CA ASN A 153 -4.80 -12.63 -13.34
C ASN A 153 -5.18 -11.86 -12.06
N VAL A 154 -6.33 -11.21 -12.03
CA VAL A 154 -6.88 -10.55 -10.82
C VAL A 154 -7.18 -11.58 -9.72
N LEU A 155 -7.39 -12.84 -10.07
CA LEU A 155 -7.54 -13.94 -9.10
C LEU A 155 -6.19 -14.54 -8.67
N GLU A 156 -5.06 -14.14 -9.24
CA GLU A 156 -3.71 -14.63 -8.88
C GLU A 156 -2.98 -13.73 -7.87
N ASP A 157 -3.23 -12.41 -7.90
CA ASP A 157 -2.78 -11.43 -6.88
C ASP A 157 -3.51 -11.57 -5.52
#